data_AF-X1VYL9-F1
#
_entry.id   AF-X1VYL9-F1
#
_cell.length_a   1.000
_cell.length_b   1.000
_cell.length_c   1.000
_cell.angle_alpha   90.00
_cell.angle_beta   90.00
_cell.angle_gamma   90.00
#
_symmetry.space_group_name_H-M   'P 1'
#
loop_
_entity.id
_entity.type
_entity.pdbx_description
1 polymer ?
#
loop_
_entity_poly.entity_id
_entity_poly.type
_entity_poly.pdbx_seq_one_letter_code
_entity_poly.pdbx_strand_id
1 'polypeptide(L)' 'SQIRRSSKSVKSNIVEGFGRRRYKQEFIKFLTYSLASCDETTAHLDTLYETKALKDKDKCRYFLAE' A
#
# COMPACT_ATOMS: atom_id res chain seq x y z
N SER A 1 -1.17 -13.97 -3.55
CA SER A 1 -0.39 -13.04 -4.39
C SER A 1 0.09 -11.88 -3.53
N GLN A 2 1.27 -11.32 -3.83
CA GLN A 2 1.90 -10.26 -3.02
C GLN A 2 1.07 -8.97 -2.97
N ILE A 3 0.55 -8.52 -4.12
CA ILE A 3 -0.30 -7.33 -4.21
C ILE A 3 -1.54 -7.35 -3.28
N ARG A 4 -2.15 -8.53 -3.08
CA ARG A 4 -3.30 -8.67 -2.15
C ARG A 4 -2.86 -8.58 -0.70
N ARG A 5 -1.61 -8.94 -0.39
CA ARG A 5 -1.06 -8.85 0.96
C ARG A 5 -0.71 -7.40 1.27
N SER A 6 0.11 -6.76 0.43
CA SER A 6 0.54 -5.36 0.61
C SER A 6 -0.67 -4.41 0.75
N SER A 7 -1.66 -4.52 -0.16
CA SER A 7 -2.88 -3.70 -0.12
C SER A 7 -3.71 -3.89 1.15
N LYS A 8 -3.82 -5.13 1.65
CA LYS A 8 -4.54 -5.39 2.92
C LYS A 8 -3.76 -4.89 4.13
N SER A 9 -2.43 -4.94 4.10
CA SER A 9 -1.57 -4.49 5.19
C SER A 9 -1.69 -2.99 5.44
N VAL A 10 -1.91 -2.16 4.41
CA VAL A 10 -2.14 -0.70 4.56
C VAL A 10 -3.20 -0.43 5.63
N LYS A 11 -4.43 -0.93 5.43
CA LYS A 11 -5.52 -0.70 6.40
C LYS A 11 -5.27 -1.37 7.75
N SER A 12 -4.67 -2.56 7.77
CA SER A 12 -4.39 -3.29 9.02
C SER A 12 -3.40 -2.53 9.89
N ASN A 13 -2.35 -1.98 9.29
CA ASN A 13 -1.34 -1.17 9.96
C ASN A 13 -1.95 0.12 10.53
N ILE A 14 -2.86 0.79 9.82
CA ILE A 14 -3.57 1.97 10.32
C ILE A 14 -4.43 1.62 11.55
N VAL A 15 -5.22 0.54 11.46
CA VAL A 15 -6.10 0.11 12.56
C VAL A 15 -5.28 -0.28 13.80
N GLU A 16 -4.21 -1.04 13.62
CA GLU A 16 -3.33 -1.46 14.71
C GLU A 16 -2.60 -0.25 15.33
N GLY A 17 -2.04 0.62 14.49
CA GLY A 17 -1.38 1.84 14.92
C GLY A 17 -2.30 2.75 15.73
N PHE A 18 -3.54 2.94 15.27
CA PHE A 18 -4.54 3.73 15.99
C PHE A 18 -4.92 3.10 17.35
N GLY A 19 -4.94 1.77 17.43
CA GLY A 19 -5.09 1.05 18.69
C GLY A 19 -3.97 1.36 19.70
N ARG A 20 -2.75 1.64 19.20
CA ARG A 20 -1.55 1.96 20.00
C ARG A 20 -1.28 3.47 20.14
N ARG A 21 -2.21 4.33 19.75
CA ARG A 21 -2.06 5.81 19.72
C ARG A 21 -1.68 6.47 21.04
N ARG A 22 -1.83 5.78 22.17
CA ARG A 22 -1.35 6.26 23.48
C ARG A 22 0.15 6.51 23.46
N TYR A 23 0.92 5.71 22.72
CA TYR A 23 2.35 5.89 22.50
C TYR A 23 2.57 6.47 21.11
N LYS A 24 2.81 7.79 21.04
CA LYS A 24 2.91 8.53 19.77
C LYS A 24 3.91 7.90 18.78
N GLN A 25 5.06 7.44 19.27
CA GLN A 25 6.09 6.83 18.42
C GLN A 25 5.65 5.49 17.83
N GLU A 26 4.89 4.68 18.57
CA GLU A 26 4.33 3.44 18.02
C GLU A 26 3.31 3.77 16.92
N PHE A 27 2.42 4.74 17.16
CA PHE A 27 1.45 5.13 16.14
C PHE A 27 2.11 5.60 14.85
N ILE A 28 3.10 6.48 14.97
CA ILE A 28 3.88 6.97 13.81
C ILE A 28 4.54 5.79 13.09
N LYS A 29 5.17 4.87 13.81
CA LYS A 29 5.81 3.67 13.23
C LYS A 29 4.82 2.84 12.41
N PHE A 30 3.61 2.62 12.90
CA PHE A 30 2.57 1.89 12.16
C PHE A 30 2.07 2.66 10.93
N LEU A 31 1.98 3.99 11.00
CA LEU A 31 1.68 4.81 9.82
C LEU A 31 2.80 4.70 8.77
N THR A 32 4.07 4.69 9.18
CA THR A 32 5.20 4.45 8.28
C THR A 32 5.09 3.08 7.61
N TYR A 33 4.72 2.03 8.35
CA TYR A 33 4.49 0.70 7.78
C TYR A 33 3.30 0.65 6.82
N SER A 34 2.24 1.40 7.11
CA SER A 34 1.10 1.55 6.19
C SER A 34 1.53 2.21 4.89
N LEU A 35 2.32 3.28 4.95
CA LEU A 35 2.82 3.98 3.77
C LEU A 35 3.73 3.07 2.93
N ALA A 36 4.69 2.40 3.57
CA ALA A 36 5.57 1.45 2.87
C ALA A 36 4.78 0.31 2.18
N SER A 37 3.69 -0.18 2.79
CA SER A 37 2.81 -1.18 2.16
C SER A 37 2.00 -0.60 0.99
N CYS A 38 1.71 0.70 1.01
CA CYS A 38 1.08 1.41 -0.10
C CYS A 38 2.05 1.48 -1.27
N ASP A 39 3.28 1.91 -1.03
CA ASP A 39 4.34 2.01 -2.04
C ASP A 39 4.65 0.64 -2.68
N GLU A 40 4.70 -0.43 -1.88
CA GLU A 40 4.85 -1.80 -2.37
C GLU A 40 3.68 -2.21 -3.29
N THR A 41 2.45 -1.80 -2.95
CA THR A 41 1.27 -2.08 -3.78
C THR A 41 1.36 -1.36 -5.12
N THR A 42 1.82 -0.11 -5.11
CA THR A 42 2.07 0.70 -6.31
C THR A 42 3.12 0.04 -7.20
N ALA A 43 4.26 -0.34 -6.65
CA ALA A 43 5.32 -1.04 -7.39
C ALA A 43 4.85 -2.38 -8.00
N HIS A 44 3.97 -3.11 -7.31
CA HIS A 44 3.34 -4.30 -7.87
C HIS A 44 2.39 -3.99 -9.04
N LEU A 45 1.64 -2.89 -8.98
CA LEU A 45 0.78 -2.46 -10.09
C LEU A 45 1.62 -2.06 -11.31
N ASP A 46 2.72 -1.33 -11.10
CA ASP A 46 3.68 -0.99 -12.16
C ASP A 46 4.21 -2.24 -12.86
N THR A 47 4.68 -3.21 -12.08
CA THR A 47 5.20 -4.48 -12.62
C THR A 47 4.14 -5.22 -13.45
N LEU A 48 2.88 -5.22 -13.00
CA LEU A 48 1.78 -5.87 -13.73
C LEU A 48 1.47 -5.16 -15.05
N TYR A 49 1.61 -3.85 -15.09
CA TYR A 49 1.44 -3.05 -16.29
C TYR A 49 2.61 -3.26 -17.28
N GLU A 50 3.85 -3.20 -16.81
CA GLU A 50 5.06 -3.44 -17.61
C GLU A 50 5.05 -4.82 -18.26
N THR A 51 4.66 -5.85 -17.50
CA THR A 51 4.56 -7.24 -17.98
C THR A 51 3.32 -7.50 -18.85
N LYS A 52 2.47 -6.49 -19.08
CA LYS A 52 1.20 -6.58 -19.83
C LYS A 52 0.20 -7.59 -19.24
N ALA A 53 0.40 -8.00 -17.98
CA ALA A 53 -0.55 -8.81 -17.23
C ALA A 53 -1.81 -8.01 -16.88
N LEU A 54 -1.66 -6.70 -16.68
CA LEU A 54 -2.74 -5.74 -16.57
C LEU A 54 -2.87 -4.94 -17.88
N LYS A 55 -3.97 -5.13 -18.60
CA LYS A 55 -4.20 -4.48 -19.91
C LYS A 55 -4.84 -3.10 -19.81
N ASP A 56 -5.45 -2.79 -18.67
CA ASP A 56 -6.21 -1.56 -18.44
C ASP A 56 -5.29 -0.44 -17.95
N LYS A 57 -4.81 0.37 -18.90
CA LYS A 57 -3.89 1.48 -18.66
C LYS A 57 -4.53 2.60 -17.84
N ASP A 58 -5.83 2.83 -17.99
CA ASP A 58 -6.51 3.94 -17.30
C ASP A 58 -6.69 3.62 -15.81
N LYS A 59 -7.00 2.36 -15.47
CA LYS A 59 -7.00 1.91 -14.08
C LYS A 59 -5.61 1.99 -13.44
N CYS A 60 -4.56 1.62 -14.16
CA CYS A 60 -3.19 1.71 -13.61
C CYS A 60 -2.78 3.17 -13.42
N ARG A 61 -3.03 4.03 -14.40
CA ARG A 61 -2.70 5.47 -14.34
C ARG A 61 -3.41 6.20 -13.20
N TYR A 62 -4.66 5.83 -12.88
CA TYR A 62 -5.38 6.40 -11.73
C TYR A 62 -4.65 6.22 -10.40
N PHE A 63 -3.99 5.07 -10.20
CA PHE A 63 -3.25 4.77 -8.96
C PHE A 63 -1.79 5.26 -8.98
N LEU A 64 -1.26 5.59 -10.15
CA LEU A 64 0.14 5.96 -10.36
C LEU A 64 0.37 7.45 -10.61
N ALA A 65 -0.69 8.23 -10.81
CA ALA A 65 -0.58 9.67 -11.05
C ALA A 65 -0.44 10.41 -9.71
N GLU A 66 0.76 10.91 -9.43
CA GLU A 66 1.01 12.10 -8.62
C GLU A 66 1.02 13.36 -9.49
#